data_AF-A0A6A0H849-F1
#
_entry.id   AF-A0A6A0H849-F1
#
_cell.length_a   1.000
_cell.length_b   1.000
_cell.length_c   1.000
_cell.angle_alpha   90.00
_cell.angle_beta   90.00
_cell.angle_gamma   90.00
#
_symmetry.space_group_name_H-M   'P 1'
#
loop_
_entity.id
_entity.type
_entity.pdbx_description
1 polymer ?
#
loop_
_entity_poly.entity_id
_entity_poly.type
_entity_poly.pdbx_seq_one_letter_code
_entity_poly.pdbx_strand_id
1 'polypeptide(L)'
;MLHSSTRWELIDNECGLVGRTNRVVGGSETTLTELPWIAAMFYKGKLYCGAALVSNEHLVTAAHCINRVDKRHVEIVFGSHNISDVVEAGRQTRRVGDWWAHPGFQRRSFNNDIGVIRLSEPLVLGTDVRPVCLPESGGDYVGQHAIVAGWGRVSEKGRNSEVLRKVRVPIMSNDECKTKKYRPSEITDNMVCAGYDQGKIDACQGDSGGPMMFETKNNAGQRQVDLIGVVSWGQGCARPGYPGVYTRVENYSNFLRQQIGASCLCPKD
;
A
#
# COMPACT_ATOMS: atom_id res chain seq x y z
N MET A 1 19.48 -45.36 -5.59
CA MET A 1 20.29 -44.15 -5.84
C MET A 1 19.44 -43.17 -6.63
N LEU A 2 19.49 -41.90 -6.20
CA LEU A 2 18.85 -40.70 -6.77
C LEU A 2 17.32 -40.61 -6.64
N HIS A 3 16.86 -40.20 -5.45
CA HIS A 3 15.64 -39.39 -5.34
C HIS A 3 16.04 -37.92 -5.52
N SER A 4 15.61 -37.33 -6.63
CA SER A 4 15.57 -35.89 -6.83
C SER A 4 14.39 -35.34 -6.02
N SER A 5 14.69 -34.68 -4.91
CA SER A 5 13.72 -33.88 -4.16
C SER A 5 14.12 -32.42 -4.36
N THR A 6 13.51 -31.75 -5.35
CA THR A 6 13.39 -30.30 -5.39
C THR A 6 12.70 -29.83 -4.12
N ARG A 7 13.50 -29.50 -3.12
CA ARG A 7 13.06 -28.88 -1.88
C ARG A 7 12.82 -27.40 -2.20
N TRP A 8 11.60 -27.07 -2.57
CA TRP A 8 11.12 -25.69 -2.55
C TRP A 8 11.14 -25.25 -1.09
N GLU A 9 12.20 -24.56 -0.68
CA GLU A 9 12.30 -23.99 0.65
C GLU A 9 11.12 -23.04 0.87
N LEU A 10 10.30 -23.40 1.85
CA LEU A 10 9.25 -22.59 2.42
C LEU A 10 9.84 -21.23 2.80
N ILE A 11 9.43 -20.17 2.11
CA ILE A 11 9.56 -18.80 2.64
C ILE A 11 8.44 -18.65 3.67
N ASP A 12 8.59 -19.32 4.81
CA ASP A 12 7.66 -19.25 5.92
C ASP A 12 7.74 -17.86 6.58
N ASN A 13 6.60 -17.17 6.64
CA ASN A 13 6.19 -16.26 7.71
C ASN A 13 6.92 -14.91 7.96
N GLU A 14 7.86 -14.46 7.14
CA GLU A 14 8.50 -13.15 7.33
C GLU A 14 7.88 -12.02 6.48
N CYS A 15 6.87 -11.34 7.03
CA CYS A 15 6.28 -10.12 6.48
C CYS A 15 6.42 -8.93 7.44
N GLY A 16 6.29 -7.71 6.91
CA GLY A 16 6.19 -6.50 7.74
C GLY A 16 7.46 -6.18 8.53
N LEU A 17 8.60 -6.77 8.15
CA LEU A 17 9.89 -6.53 8.76
C LEU A 17 10.53 -5.29 8.13
N VAL A 18 10.70 -4.23 8.92
CA VAL A 18 11.42 -3.03 8.51
C VAL A 18 12.94 -3.26 8.52
N GLY A 19 13.65 -2.64 7.58
CA GLY A 19 15.11 -2.51 7.65
C GLY A 19 15.54 -1.78 8.92
N ARG A 20 16.74 -2.07 9.45
CA ARG A 20 17.26 -1.40 10.66
C ARG A 20 17.54 0.09 10.35
N THR A 21 16.62 1.00 10.66
CA THR A 21 16.92 2.45 10.66
C THR A 21 16.23 3.26 11.77
N ASN A 22 16.89 4.37 12.13
CA ASN A 22 16.56 5.29 13.21
C ASN A 22 15.27 6.08 12.96
N ARG A 23 14.51 6.34 14.02
CA ARG A 23 13.20 7.01 14.05
C ARG A 23 13.33 8.49 13.64
N VAL A 24 12.58 8.95 12.64
CA VAL A 24 12.45 10.38 12.26
C VAL A 24 10.97 10.78 12.18
N VAL A 25 10.63 11.97 12.68
CA VAL A 25 9.26 12.49 12.86
C VAL A 25 9.02 13.70 11.94
N GLY A 26 7.88 13.74 11.24
CA GLY A 26 7.39 14.89 10.47
C GLY A 26 7.76 14.87 8.98
N GLY A 27 6.94 14.25 8.13
CA GLY A 27 6.99 14.38 6.66
C GLY A 27 8.39 14.28 6.04
N SER A 28 9.18 13.29 6.44
CA SER A 28 10.59 13.18 6.08
C SER A 28 10.79 12.24 4.91
N GLU A 29 11.92 12.41 4.22
CA GLU A 29 12.49 11.38 3.36
C GLU A 29 12.61 10.06 4.14
N THR A 30 12.26 8.94 3.50
CA THR A 30 12.52 7.63 4.08
C THR A 30 14.01 7.34 4.02
N THR A 31 14.54 6.57 4.96
CA THR A 31 15.88 6.02 4.75
C THR A 31 15.82 4.90 3.70
N LEU A 32 16.91 4.68 2.96
CA LEU A 32 17.06 3.53 2.08
C LEU A 32 16.59 2.26 2.81
N THR A 33 15.75 1.43 2.17
CA THR A 33 15.21 0.14 2.70
C THR A 33 14.20 0.20 3.85
N GLU A 34 13.71 1.38 4.24
CA GLU A 34 12.77 1.46 5.38
C GLU A 34 11.43 0.76 5.12
N LEU A 35 10.92 0.84 3.88
CA LEU A 35 9.59 0.38 3.47
C LEU A 35 9.70 -0.53 2.23
N PRO A 36 10.29 -1.74 2.36
CA PRO A 36 10.70 -2.60 1.23
C PRO A 36 9.54 -3.24 0.46
N TRP A 37 8.29 -3.03 0.89
CA TRP A 37 7.07 -3.50 0.24
C TRP A 37 6.45 -2.46 -0.70
N ILE A 38 6.92 -1.21 -0.68
CA ILE A 38 6.32 -0.16 -1.52
C ILE A 38 6.75 -0.36 -2.97
N ALA A 39 5.76 -0.35 -3.86
CA ALA A 39 5.95 -0.45 -5.29
C ALA A 39 5.41 0.78 -6.02
N ALA A 40 6.14 1.24 -7.02
CA ALA A 40 5.72 2.31 -7.92
C ALA A 40 5.14 1.74 -9.20
N MET A 41 3.95 2.20 -9.60
CA MET A 41 3.29 1.77 -10.83
C MET A 41 3.41 2.86 -11.91
N PHE A 42 3.99 2.47 -13.04
CA PHE A 42 4.16 3.32 -14.21
C PHE A 42 3.20 2.87 -15.32
N TYR A 43 2.47 3.82 -15.90
CA TYR A 43 1.66 3.59 -17.10
C TYR A 43 2.22 4.43 -18.23
N LYS A 44 2.69 3.77 -19.30
CA LYS A 44 3.36 4.43 -20.44
C LYS A 44 4.49 5.38 -19.97
N GLY A 45 5.32 4.90 -19.05
CA GLY A 45 6.48 5.63 -18.51
C GLY A 45 6.15 6.76 -17.52
N LYS A 46 4.89 6.89 -17.08
CA LYS A 46 4.49 7.90 -16.08
C LYS A 46 4.03 7.23 -14.79
N LEU A 47 4.61 7.64 -13.66
CA LEU A 47 4.13 7.26 -12.34
C LEU A 47 2.68 7.73 -12.20
N TYR A 48 1.79 6.81 -11.84
CA TYR A 48 0.36 7.12 -11.72
C TYR A 48 -0.29 6.54 -10.45
N CYS A 49 0.23 5.44 -9.92
CA CYS A 49 -0.23 4.82 -8.68
C CYS A 49 0.95 4.17 -7.94
N GLY A 50 0.71 3.81 -6.68
CA GLY A 50 1.52 2.89 -5.90
C GLY A 50 0.82 1.55 -5.69
N ALA A 51 1.54 0.62 -5.07
CA ALA A 51 1.03 -0.65 -4.59
C ALA A 51 1.86 -1.16 -3.41
N ALA A 52 1.35 -2.18 -2.72
CA ALA A 52 2.01 -2.84 -1.60
C ALA A 52 2.27 -4.30 -1.93
N LEU A 53 3.52 -4.74 -1.84
CA LEU A 53 3.92 -6.13 -2.00
C LEU A 53 3.44 -6.96 -0.80
N VAL A 54 2.70 -8.05 -1.04
CA VAL A 54 2.14 -8.92 0.03
C VAL A 54 2.60 -10.38 -0.06
N SER A 55 3.31 -10.74 -1.13
CA SER A 55 4.07 -11.99 -1.27
C SER A 55 5.23 -11.75 -2.24
N ASN A 56 5.97 -12.77 -2.69
CA ASN A 56 7.01 -12.58 -3.72
C ASN A 56 6.45 -12.33 -5.13
N GLU A 57 5.16 -12.55 -5.39
CA GLU A 57 4.56 -12.34 -6.73
C GLU A 57 3.23 -11.56 -6.72
N HIS A 58 2.69 -11.20 -5.55
CA HIS A 58 1.40 -10.52 -5.43
C HIS A 58 1.50 -9.14 -4.78
N LEU A 59 0.72 -8.19 -5.29
CA LEU A 59 0.55 -6.85 -4.73
C LEU A 59 -0.92 -6.55 -4.46
N VAL A 60 -1.16 -5.67 -3.49
CA VAL A 60 -2.43 -5.00 -3.26
C VAL A 60 -2.32 -3.54 -3.71
N THR A 61 -3.33 -3.05 -4.42
CA THR A 61 -3.46 -1.66 -4.87
C THR A 61 -4.93 -1.23 -4.88
N ALA A 62 -5.23 -0.03 -5.35
CA ALA A 62 -6.60 0.45 -5.51
C ALA A 62 -7.21 -0.10 -6.81
N ALA A 63 -8.50 -0.43 -6.80
CA ALA A 63 -9.21 -0.91 -8.00
C ALA A 63 -9.17 0.13 -9.13
N HIS A 64 -9.27 1.42 -8.81
CA HIS A 64 -9.24 2.50 -9.80
C HIS A 64 -7.89 2.62 -10.53
N CYS A 65 -6.79 2.10 -9.94
CA CYS A 65 -5.46 2.06 -10.58
C CYS A 65 -5.35 0.99 -11.67
N ILE A 66 -6.26 0.01 -11.71
CA ILE A 66 -6.20 -1.12 -12.64
C ILE A 66 -7.46 -1.24 -13.51
N ASN A 67 -8.57 -0.65 -13.10
CA ASN A 67 -9.83 -0.70 -13.83
C ASN A 67 -9.76 0.10 -15.15
N ARG A 68 -10.05 -0.56 -16.28
CA ARG A 68 -9.94 -0.02 -17.65
C ARG A 68 -8.55 0.50 -18.03
N VAL A 69 -7.50 0.00 -17.39
CA VAL A 69 -6.11 0.23 -17.81
C VAL A 69 -5.67 -0.94 -18.69
N ASP A 70 -4.79 -0.70 -19.65
CA ASP A 70 -4.18 -1.77 -20.44
C ASP A 70 -2.89 -2.24 -19.75
N LYS A 71 -2.92 -3.43 -19.13
CA LYS A 71 -1.80 -3.99 -18.36
C LYS A 71 -0.50 -4.11 -19.15
N ARG A 72 -0.54 -4.19 -20.49
CA ARG A 72 0.66 -4.27 -21.35
C ARG A 72 1.55 -3.04 -21.27
N HIS A 73 0.98 -1.90 -20.88
CA HIS A 73 1.68 -0.63 -20.72
C HIS A 73 2.01 -0.31 -19.25
N VAL A 74 1.82 -1.28 -18.34
CA VAL A 74 2.09 -1.12 -16.91
C VAL A 74 3.42 -1.78 -16.56
N GLU A 75 4.26 -1.02 -15.87
CA GLU A 75 5.52 -1.47 -15.28
C GLU A 75 5.47 -1.20 -13.78
N ILE A 76 5.96 -2.16 -12.99
CA ILE A 76 5.98 -2.05 -11.53
C ILE A 76 7.43 -2.09 -11.05
N VAL A 77 7.81 -1.09 -10.27
CA VAL A 77 9.17 -0.90 -9.77
C VAL A 77 9.18 -1.10 -8.25
N PHE A 78 10.16 -1.86 -7.77
CA PHE A 78 10.38 -2.22 -6.37
C PHE A 78 11.80 -1.86 -5.94
N GLY A 79 12.05 -1.77 -4.63
CA GLY A 79 13.40 -1.63 -4.08
C GLY A 79 14.13 -0.36 -4.52
N SER A 80 13.38 0.68 -4.87
CA SER A 80 13.94 1.98 -5.26
C SER A 80 13.56 3.00 -4.20
N HIS A 81 14.48 3.88 -3.82
CA HIS A 81 14.22 5.07 -3.01
C HIS A 81 14.09 6.29 -3.92
N ASN A 82 15.04 6.48 -4.84
CA ASN A 82 14.98 7.51 -5.88
C ASN A 82 14.45 6.91 -7.19
N ILE A 83 13.18 7.14 -7.50
CA ILE A 83 12.51 6.49 -8.63
C ILE A 83 13.08 6.90 -10.00
N SER A 84 13.77 8.05 -10.06
CA SER A 84 14.47 8.55 -11.24
C SER A 84 15.82 7.85 -11.47
N ASP A 85 16.39 7.19 -10.45
CA ASP A 85 17.61 6.38 -10.59
C ASP A 85 17.25 4.98 -11.10
N VAL A 86 17.57 4.72 -12.37
CA VAL A 86 17.27 3.45 -13.04
C VAL A 86 18.32 2.36 -12.77
N VAL A 87 19.44 2.70 -12.11
CA VAL A 87 20.52 1.77 -11.75
C VAL A 87 20.68 1.62 -10.23
N GLU A 88 19.72 2.10 -9.46
CA GLU A 88 19.71 2.00 -7.99
C GLU A 88 19.83 0.53 -7.54
N ALA A 89 20.73 0.26 -6.59
CA ALA A 89 20.92 -1.07 -6.04
C ALA A 89 19.63 -1.58 -5.37
N GLY A 90 19.28 -2.84 -5.60
CA GLY A 90 18.04 -3.44 -5.09
C GLY A 90 16.80 -3.18 -5.96
N ARG A 91 16.89 -2.26 -6.93
CA ARG A 91 15.80 -1.96 -7.87
C ARG A 91 15.43 -3.19 -8.69
N GLN A 92 14.16 -3.54 -8.67
CA GLN A 92 13.60 -4.59 -9.52
C GLN A 92 12.42 -4.03 -10.32
N THR A 93 12.34 -4.37 -11.61
CA THR A 93 11.20 -4.03 -12.45
C THR A 93 10.50 -5.30 -12.90
N ARG A 94 9.17 -5.31 -12.86
CA ARG A 94 8.32 -6.44 -13.26
C ARG A 94 7.15 -5.97 -14.10
N ARG A 95 6.68 -6.86 -14.98
CA ARG A 95 5.43 -6.66 -15.72
C ARG A 95 4.26 -7.26 -14.95
N VAL A 96 3.06 -6.81 -15.29
CA VAL A 96 1.82 -7.40 -14.81
C VAL A 96 1.54 -8.71 -15.55
N GLY A 97 1.46 -9.82 -14.83
CA GLY A 97 0.97 -11.09 -15.36
C GLY A 97 -0.55 -11.09 -15.42
N ASP A 98 -1.18 -10.85 -14.27
CA ASP A 98 -2.63 -10.65 -14.18
C ASP A 98 -3.04 -9.69 -13.06
N TRP A 99 -4.32 -9.30 -13.05
CA TRP A 99 -4.88 -8.50 -11.97
C TRP A 99 -6.38 -8.71 -11.81
N TRP A 100 -6.89 -8.37 -10.63
CA TRP A 100 -8.30 -8.48 -10.29
C TRP A 100 -8.70 -7.24 -9.49
N ALA A 101 -9.61 -6.44 -10.05
CA ALA A 101 -10.31 -5.43 -9.27
C ALA A 101 -11.44 -6.10 -8.49
N HIS A 102 -11.74 -5.61 -7.29
CA HIS A 102 -12.88 -6.12 -6.54
C HIS A 102 -14.17 -6.01 -7.38
N PRO A 103 -14.97 -7.10 -7.51
CA PRO A 103 -16.13 -7.11 -8.41
C PRO A 103 -17.21 -6.09 -8.00
N GLY A 104 -17.28 -5.76 -6.71
CA GLY A 104 -18.15 -4.71 -6.18
C GLY A 104 -17.64 -3.29 -6.33
N PHE A 105 -16.51 -3.04 -7.00
CA PHE A 105 -15.94 -1.69 -7.13
C PHE A 105 -16.89 -0.72 -7.84
N GLN A 106 -17.21 0.39 -7.16
CA GLN A 106 -18.09 1.43 -7.65
C GLN A 106 -17.31 2.68 -8.04
N ARG A 107 -17.16 2.92 -9.34
CA ARG A 107 -16.35 4.03 -9.87
C ARG A 107 -16.79 5.44 -9.46
N ARG A 108 -18.06 5.63 -9.11
CA ARG A 108 -18.59 6.96 -8.73
C ARG A 108 -18.34 7.29 -7.27
N SER A 109 -18.45 6.29 -6.39
CA SER A 109 -18.31 6.45 -4.94
C SER A 109 -16.95 6.01 -4.42
N PHE A 110 -16.12 5.36 -5.25
CA PHE A 110 -14.90 4.65 -4.83
C PHE A 110 -15.14 3.59 -3.74
N ASN A 111 -16.39 3.12 -3.58
CA ASN A 111 -16.64 2.00 -2.69
C ASN A 111 -16.03 0.71 -3.29
N ASN A 112 -15.48 -0.15 -2.44
CA ASN A 112 -14.73 -1.35 -2.82
C ASN A 112 -13.51 -1.09 -3.71
N ASP A 113 -12.78 -0.01 -3.45
CA ASP A 113 -11.60 0.40 -4.22
C ASP A 113 -10.34 -0.38 -3.81
N ILE A 114 -10.33 -1.68 -4.09
CA ILE A 114 -9.20 -2.58 -3.86
C ILE A 114 -8.99 -3.51 -5.04
N GLY A 115 -7.74 -3.81 -5.35
CA GLY A 115 -7.35 -4.74 -6.39
C GLY A 115 -6.10 -5.52 -6.02
N VAL A 116 -5.95 -6.69 -6.64
CA VAL A 116 -4.77 -7.55 -6.53
C VAL A 116 -4.07 -7.59 -7.87
N ILE A 117 -2.75 -7.50 -7.86
CA ILE A 117 -1.90 -7.69 -9.03
C ILE A 117 -1.06 -8.94 -8.80
N ARG A 118 -0.98 -9.81 -9.80
CA ARG A 118 0.01 -10.88 -9.89
C ARG A 118 1.08 -10.50 -10.92
N LEU A 119 2.33 -10.57 -10.50
CA LEU A 119 3.49 -10.30 -11.36
C LEU A 119 3.66 -11.38 -12.42
N SER A 120 4.25 -11.03 -13.56
CA SER A 120 4.55 -11.99 -14.62
C SER A 120 5.61 -13.02 -14.20
N GLU A 121 6.46 -12.64 -13.25
CA GLU A 121 7.52 -13.46 -12.68
C GLU A 121 7.76 -13.02 -11.22
N PRO A 122 8.13 -13.95 -10.30
CA PRO A 122 8.39 -13.59 -8.92
C PRO A 122 9.55 -12.60 -8.72
N LEU A 123 9.51 -11.89 -7.60
CA LEU A 123 10.61 -11.04 -7.13
C LEU A 123 11.65 -11.87 -6.38
N VAL A 124 12.89 -11.41 -6.45
CA VAL A 124 13.93 -11.89 -5.55
C VAL A 124 13.78 -11.12 -4.24
N LEU A 125 13.33 -11.80 -3.18
CA LEU A 125 13.20 -11.18 -1.86
C LEU A 125 14.57 -10.95 -1.24
N GLY A 126 14.71 -9.86 -0.49
CA GLY A 126 15.97 -9.43 0.11
C GLY A 126 15.76 -8.29 1.08
N THR A 127 16.79 -7.57 1.48
CA THR A 127 16.64 -6.37 2.33
C THR A 127 15.83 -5.25 1.67
N ASP A 128 15.97 -5.09 0.35
CA ASP A 128 15.36 -3.99 -0.40
C ASP A 128 13.92 -4.27 -0.85
N VAL A 129 13.55 -5.56 -0.89
CA VAL A 129 12.24 -6.03 -1.38
C VAL A 129 11.72 -7.13 -0.46
N ARG A 130 10.65 -6.83 0.28
CA ARG A 130 9.97 -7.76 1.22
C ARG A 130 8.48 -7.48 1.26
N PRO A 131 7.63 -8.47 1.57
CA PRO A 131 6.20 -8.26 1.71
C PRO A 131 5.84 -7.53 3.01
N VAL A 132 4.77 -6.73 2.98
CA VAL A 132 4.06 -6.23 4.17
C VAL A 132 3.07 -7.29 4.65
N CYS A 133 2.75 -7.29 5.94
CA CYS A 133 1.71 -8.17 6.46
C CYS A 133 0.32 -7.65 6.12
N LEU A 134 -0.64 -8.57 6.01
CA LEU A 134 -2.05 -8.20 5.94
C LEU A 134 -2.64 -8.18 7.36
N PRO A 135 -3.58 -7.26 7.62
CA PRO A 135 -4.18 -7.10 8.93
C PRO A 135 -5.14 -8.26 9.23
N GLU A 136 -5.32 -8.54 10.51
CA GLU A 136 -6.40 -9.40 10.98
C GLU A 136 -7.74 -8.66 10.96
N SER A 137 -8.83 -9.41 10.91
CA SER A 137 -10.17 -8.85 11.03
C SER A 137 -10.39 -8.23 12.41
N GLY A 138 -10.93 -7.01 12.45
CA GLY A 138 -11.36 -6.37 13.71
C GLY A 138 -10.28 -5.56 14.42
N GLY A 139 -9.21 -5.15 13.73
CA GLY A 139 -8.24 -4.21 14.29
C GLY A 139 -8.87 -2.85 14.63
N ASP A 140 -8.67 -2.37 15.85
CA ASP A 140 -9.03 -1.00 16.25
C ASP A 140 -7.82 -0.08 16.14
N TYR A 141 -7.85 0.77 15.11
CA TYR A 141 -6.80 1.73 14.84
C TYR A 141 -7.22 3.18 15.13
N VAL A 142 -8.45 3.42 15.58
CA VAL A 142 -8.97 4.78 15.77
C VAL A 142 -8.14 5.53 16.83
N GLY A 143 -7.80 6.78 16.54
CA GLY A 143 -6.94 7.62 17.40
C GLY A 143 -5.44 7.30 17.31
N GLN A 144 -5.06 6.20 16.64
CA GLN A 144 -3.67 5.88 16.38
C GLN A 144 -3.12 6.62 15.14
N HIS A 145 -1.82 6.50 14.89
CA HIS A 145 -1.19 7.10 13.70
C HIS A 145 -0.75 6.03 12.71
N ALA A 146 -1.32 6.08 11.50
CA ALA A 146 -0.84 5.31 10.36
C ALA A 146 0.37 5.98 9.70
N ILE A 147 1.16 5.18 9.00
CA ILE A 147 2.20 5.64 8.08
C ILE A 147 1.66 5.50 6.66
N VAL A 148 1.71 6.57 5.88
CA VAL A 148 1.41 6.54 4.44
C VAL A 148 2.66 6.95 3.69
N ALA A 149 2.98 6.27 2.59
CA ALA A 149 4.21 6.53 1.86
C ALA A 149 4.05 6.29 0.36
N GLY A 150 4.83 7.05 -0.42
CA GLY A 150 4.81 7.03 -1.88
C GLY A 150 5.67 8.13 -2.50
N TRP A 151 5.58 8.22 -3.83
CA TRP A 151 6.26 9.22 -4.68
C TRP A 151 5.27 10.22 -5.30
N GLY A 152 4.04 10.29 -4.76
CA GLY A 152 3.03 11.22 -5.21
C GLY A 152 3.46 12.68 -5.04
N ARG A 153 2.56 13.57 -5.43
CA ARG A 153 2.85 15.01 -5.42
C ARG A 153 3.13 15.51 -4.01
N VAL A 154 4.18 16.30 -3.87
CA VAL A 154 4.54 16.95 -2.59
C VAL A 154 3.63 18.13 -2.23
N SER A 155 2.78 18.57 -3.16
CA SER A 155 1.72 19.55 -2.93
C SER A 155 0.62 19.38 -3.98
N GLU A 156 -0.60 19.85 -3.72
CA GLU A 156 -1.76 19.64 -4.61
C GLU A 156 -1.48 20.04 -6.08
N LYS A 157 -0.75 21.14 -6.29
CA LYS A 157 -0.34 21.64 -7.61
C LYS A 157 1.14 21.37 -7.94
N GLY A 158 1.81 20.57 -7.13
CA GLY A 158 3.23 20.28 -7.22
C GLY A 158 3.57 19.15 -8.21
N ARG A 159 4.87 18.88 -8.31
CA ARG A 159 5.40 17.71 -9.02
C ARG A 159 5.44 16.49 -8.09
N ASN A 160 5.47 15.31 -8.69
CA ASN A 160 5.76 14.07 -7.98
C ASN A 160 7.14 14.15 -7.33
N SER A 161 7.30 13.48 -6.19
CA SER A 161 8.61 13.35 -5.54
C SER A 161 9.47 12.34 -6.30
N GLU A 162 10.75 12.66 -6.48
CA GLU A 162 11.71 11.69 -7.03
C GLU A 162 12.13 10.67 -5.96
N VAL A 163 12.23 11.11 -4.70
CA VAL A 163 12.53 10.26 -3.55
C VAL A 163 11.27 9.78 -2.84
N LEU A 164 11.33 8.59 -2.24
CA LEU A 164 10.24 8.05 -1.44
C LEU A 164 10.04 8.90 -0.19
N ARG A 165 8.79 9.27 0.07
CA ARG A 165 8.41 10.06 1.25
C ARG A 165 7.39 9.30 2.06
N LYS A 166 7.38 9.57 3.37
CA LYS A 166 6.34 9.08 4.28
C LYS A 166 5.75 10.20 5.12
N VAL A 167 4.52 10.02 5.53
CA VAL A 167 3.82 10.88 6.50
C VAL A 167 3.19 10.01 7.57
N ARG A 168 3.05 10.57 8.78
CA ARG A 168 2.22 9.98 9.84
C ARG A 168 0.92 10.75 9.91
N VAL A 169 -0.20 10.04 9.86
CA VAL A 169 -1.55 10.64 9.86
C VAL A 169 -2.41 9.98 10.94
N PRO A 170 -3.15 10.75 11.75
CA PRO A 170 -4.04 10.19 12.74
C PRO A 170 -5.25 9.57 12.06
N ILE A 171 -5.66 8.40 12.55
CA ILE A 171 -6.80 7.64 12.06
C ILE A 171 -8.04 8.10 12.83
N MET A 172 -9.11 8.39 12.11
CA MET A 172 -10.39 8.81 12.71
C MET A 172 -11.47 7.75 12.51
N SER A 173 -12.48 7.79 13.38
CA SER A 173 -13.67 6.95 13.20
C SER A 173 -14.46 7.38 11.96
N ASN A 174 -15.27 6.47 11.41
CA ASN A 174 -16.15 6.82 10.30
C ASN A 174 -17.18 7.88 10.70
N ASP A 175 -17.67 7.85 11.95
CA ASP A 175 -18.61 8.85 12.45
C ASP A 175 -17.96 10.23 12.51
N GLU A 176 -16.73 10.32 13.01
CA GLU A 176 -15.97 11.56 12.96
C GLU A 176 -15.76 12.00 11.50
N CYS A 177 -15.36 11.10 10.60
CA CYS A 177 -15.14 11.44 9.20
C CYS A 177 -16.39 11.97 8.49
N LYS A 178 -17.57 11.41 8.80
CA LYS A 178 -18.87 11.86 8.28
C LYS A 178 -19.25 13.28 8.76
N THR A 179 -18.68 13.76 9.87
CA THR A 179 -18.87 15.15 10.34
C THR A 179 -17.91 16.15 9.69
N LYS A 180 -16.92 15.69 8.91
CA LYS A 180 -16.02 16.56 8.16
C LYS A 180 -16.75 17.16 6.94
N LYS A 181 -16.03 17.77 6.01
CA LYS A 181 -16.65 18.48 4.87
C LYS A 181 -17.16 17.56 3.75
N TYR A 182 -16.99 16.26 3.89
CA TYR A 182 -17.63 15.28 3.00
C TYR A 182 -19.11 15.13 3.32
N ARG A 183 -19.92 14.70 2.35
CA ARG A 183 -21.30 14.29 2.64
C ARG A 183 -21.24 12.97 3.41
N PRO A 184 -22.06 12.78 4.46
CA PRO A 184 -22.05 11.53 5.23
C PRO A 184 -22.25 10.27 4.39
N SER A 185 -23.00 10.36 3.28
CA SER A 185 -23.25 9.25 2.35
C SER A 185 -22.05 8.88 1.47
N GLU A 186 -20.99 9.70 1.44
CA GLU A 186 -19.76 9.41 0.69
C GLU A 186 -18.81 8.51 1.49
N ILE A 187 -18.94 8.46 2.82
CA ILE A 187 -18.07 7.66 3.70
C ILE A 187 -18.78 6.35 4.04
N THR A 188 -18.30 5.26 3.45
CA THR A 188 -18.84 3.90 3.65
C THR A 188 -18.04 3.12 4.70
N ASP A 189 -18.60 2.03 5.22
CA ASP A 189 -17.92 1.18 6.21
C ASP A 189 -16.68 0.45 5.64
N ASN A 190 -16.58 0.42 4.32
CA ASN A 190 -15.45 -0.08 3.55
C ASN A 190 -14.28 0.91 3.43
N MET A 191 -14.41 2.08 4.04
CA MET A 191 -13.42 3.14 4.05
C MET A 191 -12.95 3.43 5.48
N VAL A 192 -11.75 3.99 5.56
CA VAL A 192 -11.17 4.59 6.76
C VAL A 192 -10.62 5.95 6.39
N CYS A 193 -10.80 6.93 7.27
CA CYS A 193 -10.26 8.27 7.08
C CYS A 193 -9.04 8.50 7.96
N ALA A 194 -8.07 9.24 7.44
CA ALA A 194 -6.92 9.65 8.22
C ALA A 194 -6.41 11.02 7.75
N GLY A 195 -5.96 11.83 8.70
CA GLY A 195 -5.44 13.17 8.42
C GLY A 195 -5.74 14.17 9.54
N TYR A 196 -5.10 15.33 9.44
CA TYR A 196 -5.27 16.40 10.42
C TYR A 196 -6.38 17.37 10.00
N ASP A 197 -7.14 17.88 10.97
CA ASP A 197 -8.22 18.83 10.70
C ASP A 197 -7.74 20.11 10.00
N GLN A 198 -6.55 20.57 10.35
CA GLN A 198 -5.91 21.75 9.75
C GLN A 198 -5.35 21.45 8.35
N GLY A 199 -5.42 20.20 7.87
CA GLY A 199 -4.82 19.75 6.62
C GLY A 199 -3.29 19.72 6.69
N LYS A 200 -2.63 20.19 5.62
CA LYS A 200 -1.16 20.31 5.42
C LYS A 200 -0.37 19.00 5.28
N ILE A 201 -0.81 17.91 5.88
CA ILE A 201 -0.18 16.59 5.77
C ILE A 201 -1.23 15.58 5.30
N ASP A 202 -1.03 15.01 4.12
CA ASP A 202 -1.95 14.06 3.49
C ASP A 202 -1.25 13.29 2.37
N ALA A 203 -1.85 12.18 1.93
CA ALA A 203 -1.52 11.56 0.64
C ALA A 203 -1.97 12.46 -0.51
N CYS A 204 -1.34 12.34 -1.69
CA CYS A 204 -1.71 13.15 -2.85
C CYS A 204 -1.74 12.32 -4.15
N GLN A 205 -1.98 13.00 -5.27
CA GLN A 205 -2.00 12.37 -6.59
C GLN A 205 -0.67 11.64 -6.86
N GLY A 206 -0.76 10.39 -7.30
CA GLY A 206 0.39 9.50 -7.49
C GLY A 206 0.67 8.57 -6.30
N ASP A 207 0.08 8.83 -5.12
CA ASP A 207 0.11 7.91 -3.98
C ASP A 207 -1.07 6.92 -4.00
N SER A 208 -2.08 7.15 -4.83
CA SER A 208 -3.23 6.26 -5.03
C SER A 208 -2.80 4.80 -5.22
N GLY A 209 -3.46 3.89 -4.52
CA GLY A 209 -3.09 2.47 -4.50
C GLY A 209 -1.91 2.13 -3.59
N GLY A 210 -1.16 3.12 -3.12
CA GLY A 210 -0.08 2.94 -2.15
C GLY A 210 -0.59 2.54 -0.75
N PRO A 211 0.32 2.05 0.12
CA PRO A 211 -0.07 1.50 1.40
C PRO A 211 -0.31 2.59 2.46
N MET A 212 -1.37 2.39 3.24
CA MET A 212 -1.54 2.94 4.59
C MET A 212 -1.23 1.82 5.59
N MET A 213 -0.24 2.06 6.43
CA MET A 213 0.41 1.03 7.24
C MET A 213 0.30 1.33 8.72
N PHE A 214 0.31 0.28 9.53
CA PHE A 214 0.31 0.38 10.98
C PHE A 214 1.45 -0.44 11.57
N GLU A 215 2.20 0.17 12.49
CA GLU A 215 3.27 -0.50 13.22
C GLU A 215 2.68 -1.23 14.43
N THR A 216 2.79 -2.55 14.44
CA THR A 216 2.28 -3.42 15.50
C THR A 216 3.37 -4.35 16.02
N LYS A 217 2.98 -5.34 16.83
CA LYS A 217 3.81 -6.47 17.23
C LYS A 217 3.18 -7.77 16.77
N ASN A 218 3.99 -8.73 16.34
CA ASN A 218 3.55 -10.11 16.10
C ASN A 218 3.36 -10.86 17.43
N ASN A 219 2.89 -12.12 17.36
CA ASN A 219 2.65 -12.97 18.53
C ASN A 219 3.92 -13.22 19.37
N ALA A 220 5.10 -13.16 18.75
CA ALA A 220 6.40 -13.23 19.41
C ALA A 220 6.87 -11.89 20.03
N GLY A 221 6.03 -10.85 19.98
CA GLY A 221 6.33 -9.52 20.51
C GLY A 221 7.30 -8.69 19.65
N GLN A 222 7.66 -9.16 18.46
CA GLN A 222 8.57 -8.48 17.53
C GLN A 222 7.82 -7.43 16.71
N ARG A 223 8.50 -6.33 16.37
CA ARG A 223 7.93 -5.26 15.54
C ARG A 223 7.50 -5.83 14.17
N GLN A 224 6.29 -5.49 13.77
CA GLN A 224 5.67 -5.89 12.51
C GLN A 224 4.95 -4.68 11.91
N VAL A 225 4.76 -4.67 10.60
CA VAL A 225 3.99 -3.66 9.88
C VAL A 225 2.88 -4.32 9.09
N ASP A 226 1.64 -3.87 9.35
CA ASP A 226 0.44 -4.37 8.71
C ASP A 226 -0.12 -3.34 7.71
N LEU A 227 -0.63 -3.81 6.56
CA LEU A 227 -1.30 -3.02 5.54
C LEU A 227 -2.77 -2.78 5.93
N ILE A 228 -3.02 -1.77 6.76
CA ILE A 228 -4.38 -1.50 7.26
C ILE A 228 -5.26 -0.75 6.25
N GLY A 229 -4.66 -0.09 5.25
CA GLY A 229 -5.41 0.65 4.25
C GLY A 229 -4.71 0.78 2.90
N VAL A 230 -5.47 1.19 1.89
CA VAL A 230 -4.98 1.53 0.55
C VAL A 230 -5.42 2.94 0.19
N VAL A 231 -4.51 3.80 -0.25
CA VAL A 231 -4.84 5.18 -0.65
C VAL A 231 -5.88 5.15 -1.78
N SER A 232 -7.05 5.75 -1.56
CA SER A 232 -8.17 5.67 -2.50
C SER A 232 -8.51 7.04 -3.09
N TRP A 233 -9.00 7.96 -2.28
CA TRP A 233 -9.47 9.28 -2.76
C TRP A 233 -9.41 10.37 -1.68
N GLY A 234 -9.63 11.61 -2.11
CA GLY A 234 -9.73 12.79 -1.25
C GLY A 234 -10.04 14.04 -2.06
N GLN A 235 -10.56 15.07 -1.40
CA GLN A 235 -10.83 16.35 -2.07
C GLN A 235 -9.60 17.26 -2.02
N GLY A 236 -8.85 17.31 -3.13
CA GLY A 236 -7.55 17.97 -3.16
C GLY A 236 -6.50 17.16 -2.39
N CYS A 237 -5.43 17.82 -1.94
CA CYS A 237 -4.43 17.18 -1.07
C CYS A 237 -4.20 18.05 0.15
N ALA A 238 -4.42 17.49 1.34
CA ALA A 238 -4.17 18.16 2.60
C ALA A 238 -4.98 19.46 2.81
N ARG A 239 -6.23 19.49 2.31
CA ARG A 239 -7.14 20.62 2.50
C ARG A 239 -7.79 20.57 3.89
N PRO A 240 -7.93 21.70 4.61
CA PRO A 240 -8.57 21.72 5.93
C PRO A 240 -10.01 21.18 5.89
N GLY A 241 -10.29 20.20 6.74
CA GLY A 241 -11.60 19.52 6.85
C GLY A 241 -11.89 18.48 5.77
N TYR A 242 -10.92 18.11 4.93
CA TYR A 242 -11.02 17.02 3.96
C TYR A 242 -9.88 16.02 4.22
N PRO A 243 -10.03 15.09 5.18
CA PRO A 243 -9.03 14.06 5.41
C PRO A 243 -8.90 13.13 4.19
N GLY A 244 -7.76 12.45 4.06
CA GLY A 244 -7.60 11.40 3.07
C GLY A 244 -8.52 10.21 3.37
N VAL A 245 -9.06 9.60 2.32
CA VAL A 245 -9.94 8.43 2.41
C VAL A 245 -9.23 7.23 1.80
N TYR A 246 -9.17 6.16 2.58
CA TYR A 246 -8.44 4.94 2.29
C TYR A 246 -9.42 3.77 2.28
N THR A 247 -9.17 2.77 1.46
CA THR A 247 -9.90 1.50 1.52
C THR A 247 -9.50 0.76 2.79
N ARG A 248 -10.47 0.30 3.58
CA ARG A 248 -10.26 -0.44 4.83
C ARG A 248 -9.92 -1.91 4.54
N VAL A 249 -8.64 -2.28 4.62
CA VAL A 249 -8.16 -3.57 4.11
C VAL A 249 -8.74 -4.76 4.89
N GLU A 250 -9.00 -4.63 6.19
CA GLU A 250 -9.56 -5.73 7.00
C GLU A 250 -10.90 -6.27 6.47
N ASN A 251 -11.68 -5.45 5.76
CA ASN A 251 -12.97 -5.84 5.18
C ASN A 251 -12.84 -6.74 3.94
N TYR A 252 -11.64 -6.89 3.36
CA TYR A 252 -11.42 -7.57 2.09
C TYR A 252 -10.61 -8.86 2.22
N SER A 253 -10.46 -9.39 3.43
CA SER A 253 -9.71 -10.63 3.69
C SER A 253 -10.13 -11.80 2.80
N ASN A 254 -11.44 -11.98 2.55
CA ASN A 254 -11.96 -13.02 1.66
C ASN A 254 -11.53 -12.81 0.20
N PHE A 255 -11.66 -11.59 -0.32
CA PHE A 255 -11.24 -11.25 -1.67
C PHE A 255 -9.72 -11.45 -1.83
N LEU A 256 -8.93 -10.97 -0.88
CA LEU A 256 -7.47 -11.13 -0.88
C LEU A 256 -7.06 -12.61 -0.83
N ARG A 257 -7.68 -13.42 0.04
CA ARG A 257 -7.50 -14.89 0.10
C ARG A 257 -7.81 -15.58 -1.21
N GLN A 258 -8.89 -15.19 -1.86
CA GLN A 258 -9.29 -15.78 -3.13
C GLN A 258 -8.28 -15.51 -4.25
N GLN A 259 -7.76 -14.28 -4.34
CA GLN A 259 -6.89 -13.89 -5.47
C GLN A 259 -5.41 -14.21 -5.24
N ILE A 260 -4.94 -14.16 -3.99
CA ILE A 260 -3.52 -14.42 -3.64
C ILE A 260 -3.28 -15.92 -3.40
N GLY A 261 -4.32 -16.66 -2.98
CA GLY A 261 -4.22 -18.05 -2.55
C GLY A 261 -3.87 -18.17 -1.07
N ALA A 262 -4.50 -19.13 -0.37
CA ALA A 262 -4.36 -19.30 1.08
C ALA A 262 -2.93 -19.63 1.54
N SER A 263 -2.11 -20.23 0.67
CA SER A 263 -0.71 -20.58 0.93
C SER A 263 0.27 -19.41 0.79
N CYS A 264 -0.19 -18.25 0.28
CA CYS A 264 0.65 -17.08 0.02
C CYS A 264 0.35 -15.91 0.95
N LEU A 265 -0.57 -16.11 1.91
CA LEU A 265 -0.93 -15.13 2.92
C LEU A 265 -0.29 -15.57 4.23
N CYS A 266 0.62 -14.75 4.78
CA CYS A 266 1.23 -15.00 6.08
C CYS A 266 0.12 -15.08 7.15
N PRO A 267 -0.24 -16.27 7.66
CA PRO A 267 -1.11 -16.38 8.82
C PRO A 267 -0.30 -15.93 10.04
N LYS A 268 -0.92 -15.17 10.95
CA LYS A 268 -0.38 -15.09 12.31
C LYS A 268 -0.80 -16.37 13.00
N ASP A 269 0.10 -17.35 13.05
CA ASP A 269 -0.05 -18.52 13.93
C ASP A 269 0.12 -18.11 15.40
#